data_AF-K1UEC5-F1
#
_entry.id   AF-K1UEC5-F1
#
_cell.length_a   1.000
_cell.length_b   1.000
_cell.length_c   1.000
_cell.angle_alpha   90.00
_cell.angle_beta   90.00
_cell.angle_gamma   90.00
#
_symmetry.space_group_name_H-M   'P 1'
#
loop_
_entity.id
_entity.type
_entity.pdbx_description
1 polymer ?
#
loop_
_entity_poly.entity_id
_entity_poly.type
_entity_poly.pdbx_seq_one_letter_code
_entity_poly.pdbx_strand_id
1 'polypeptide(L)'
;MRRKKLETLKEYTVKLLTHKLFFNEFYALKHVSFSMKRGESLALIGRNGSGKSTMLKVISGVMYPSGGSVAVNGEIAPMIELGAGFDMDLTARENIFLNGAVLGHD
;
A
#
# COMPACT_ATOMS: atom_id res chain seq x y z
N MET A 1 10.41 -23.94 -10.73
CA MET A 1 11.84 -23.84 -10.31
C MET A 1 11.93 -23.13 -8.97
N ARG A 2 12.54 -23.76 -7.96
CA ARG A 2 12.60 -23.26 -6.58
C ARG A 2 13.67 -22.15 -6.47
N ARG A 3 13.28 -20.96 -6.02
CA ARG A 3 14.09 -19.73 -5.99
C ARG A 3 14.99 -19.73 -4.75
N LYS A 4 16.31 -19.79 -4.91
CA LYS A 4 17.27 -19.70 -3.77
C LYS A 4 17.32 -18.25 -3.27
N LYS A 5 16.96 -18.04 -2.00
CA LYS A 5 17.25 -16.80 -1.26
C LYS A 5 18.76 -16.70 -1.09
N LEU A 6 19.32 -15.50 -1.17
CA LEU A 6 20.71 -15.26 -0.82
C LEU A 6 20.80 -15.26 0.71
N GLU A 7 21.44 -16.28 1.27
CA GLU A 7 21.50 -16.47 2.72
C GLU A 7 22.82 -15.99 3.32
N THR A 8 23.86 -15.78 2.49
CA THR A 8 25.21 -15.45 2.98
C THR A 8 25.85 -14.25 2.27
N LEU A 9 26.62 -13.47 3.04
CA LEU A 9 27.45 -12.36 2.53
C LEU A 9 28.45 -12.81 1.44
N LYS A 10 28.95 -14.05 1.55
CA LYS A 10 29.86 -14.64 0.55
C LYS A 10 29.17 -14.80 -0.81
N GLU A 11 27.94 -15.33 -0.83
CA GLU A 11 27.15 -15.45 -2.06
C GLU A 11 26.82 -14.08 -2.67
N TYR A 12 26.52 -13.08 -1.84
CA TYR A 12 26.28 -11.71 -2.29
C TYR A 12 27.52 -11.12 -2.97
N THR A 13 28.69 -11.22 -2.33
CA THR A 13 29.97 -10.71 -2.84
C THR A 13 30.35 -11.39 -4.16
N VAL A 14 30.18 -12.71 -4.25
CA VAL A 14 30.44 -13.46 -5.50
C VAL A 14 29.51 -13.02 -6.62
N LYS A 15 28.22 -12.81 -6.35
CA LYS A 15 27.26 -12.33 -7.36
C LYS A 15 27.50 -10.87 -7.77
N LEU A 16 28.00 -10.04 -6.86
CA LEU A 16 28.43 -8.66 -7.13
C LEU A 16 29.63 -8.66 -8.08
N LEU A 17 30.69 -9.39 -7.75
CA LEU A 17 31.91 -9.48 -8.58
C LEU A 17 31.61 -10.09 -9.96
N THR A 18 30.74 -11.09 -10.03
CA THR A 18 30.34 -11.74 -11.30
C THR A 18 29.28 -10.97 -12.09
N HIS A 19 28.83 -9.79 -11.62
CA HIS A 19 27.74 -9.01 -12.22
C HIS A 19 26.44 -9.81 -12.42
N LYS A 20 26.21 -10.82 -11.57
CA LYS A 20 25.02 -11.70 -11.59
C LYS A 20 24.01 -11.33 -10.50
N LEU A 21 24.11 -10.13 -9.93
CA LEU A 21 23.07 -9.57 -9.06
C LEU A 21 21.88 -9.15 -9.92
N PHE A 22 20.96 -10.08 -10.13
CA PHE A 22 19.66 -9.79 -10.72
C PHE A 22 18.69 -9.41 -9.60
N PHE A 23 18.38 -8.12 -9.51
CA PHE A 23 17.20 -7.65 -8.79
C PHE A 23 16.02 -7.78 -9.75
N ASN A 24 15.12 -8.72 -9.48
CA ASN A 24 13.85 -8.73 -10.18
C ASN A 24 13.00 -7.59 -9.64
N GLU A 25 12.86 -6.53 -10.43
CA GLU A 25 11.86 -5.49 -10.16
C GLU A 25 10.46 -6.12 -10.19
N PHE A 26 9.71 -5.92 -9.12
CA PHE A 26 8.30 -6.30 -9.05
C PHE A 26 7.46 -5.05 -8.94
N TYR A 27 6.58 -4.85 -9.91
CA TYR A 27 5.64 -3.74 -9.92
C TYR A 27 4.29 -4.24 -9.39
N ALA A 28 3.92 -3.81 -8.18
CA ALA A 28 2.61 -4.11 -7.62
C ALA A 28 1.47 -3.46 -8.41
N LEU A 29 1.72 -2.28 -9.00
CA LEU A 29 0.85 -1.57 -9.92
C LEU A 29 1.66 -1.20 -11.16
N LYS A 30 1.09 -1.39 -12.34
CA LYS A 30 1.76 -1.06 -13.61
C LYS A 30 0.76 -0.46 -14.60
N HIS A 31 0.99 0.79 -14.99
CA HIS A 31 0.16 1.54 -15.95
C HIS A 31 -1.34 1.51 -15.64
N VAL A 32 -1.71 1.82 -14.39
CA VAL A 32 -3.11 1.90 -13.96
C VAL A 32 -3.59 3.35 -14.10
N SER A 33 -4.68 3.56 -14.83
CA SER A 33 -5.31 4.87 -15.00
C SER A 33 -6.82 4.73 -14.93
N PHE A 34 -7.45 5.54 -14.09
CA PHE A 34 -8.90 5.67 -13.99
C PHE A 34 -9.26 7.01 -13.34
N SER A 35 -10.52 7.39 -13.43
CA SER A 35 -11.09 8.57 -12.77
C SER A 35 -12.45 8.20 -12.20
N MET A 36 -12.83 8.82 -11.10
CA MET A 36 -14.15 8.65 -10.49
C MET A 36 -14.78 10.01 -10.23
N LYS A 37 -16.09 10.11 -10.45
CA LYS A 37 -16.90 11.28 -10.12
C LYS A 37 -17.56 11.11 -8.76
N ARG A 38 -17.97 12.24 -8.18
CA ARG A 38 -18.74 12.24 -6.94
C ARG A 38 -20.04 11.44 -7.12
N GLY A 39 -20.30 10.52 -6.20
CA GLY A 39 -21.48 9.65 -6.22
C GLY A 39 -21.27 8.33 -6.97
N GLU A 40 -20.13 8.13 -7.63
CA GLU A 40 -19.80 6.85 -8.24
C GLU A 40 -19.28 5.84 -7.21
N SER A 41 -19.60 4.57 -7.42
CA SER A 41 -19.06 3.45 -6.66
C SER A 41 -18.20 2.59 -7.57
N LEU A 42 -16.98 2.29 -7.14
CA LEU A 42 -16.03 1.45 -7.87
C LEU A 42 -15.68 0.22 -7.03
N ALA A 43 -15.80 -0.97 -7.63
CA ALA A 43 -15.34 -2.21 -7.02
C ALA A 43 -13.97 -2.61 -7.58
N LEU A 44 -12.99 -2.81 -6.69
CA LEU A 44 -11.66 -3.29 -7.07
C LEU A 44 -11.55 -4.81 -6.83
N ILE A 45 -11.56 -5.59 -7.91
CA ILE A 45 -11.62 -7.06 -7.87
C ILE A 45 -10.35 -7.67 -8.47
N GLY A 46 -9.88 -8.79 -7.92
CA GLY A 46 -8.71 -9.50 -8.43
C GLY A 46 -8.17 -10.54 -7.45
N ARG A 47 -7.26 -11.40 -7.91
CA ARG A 47 -6.63 -12.44 -7.07
C ARG A 47 -5.76 -11.85 -5.97
N ASN A 48 -5.41 -12.65 -4.96
CA ASN A 48 -4.42 -12.25 -3.96
C ASN A 48 -3.08 -11.93 -4.63
N GLY A 49 -2.43 -10.84 -4.18
CA GLY A 49 -1.19 -10.34 -4.79
C GLY A 49 -1.38 -9.50 -6.06
N SER A 50 -2.61 -9.25 -6.52
CA SER A 50 -2.86 -8.43 -7.73
C SER A 50 -2.68 -6.91 -7.54
N GLY A 51 -2.17 -6.45 -6.40
CA GLY A 51 -1.93 -5.03 -6.14
C GLY A 51 -3.10 -4.23 -5.53
N LYS A 52 -4.23 -4.87 -5.19
CA LYS A 52 -5.42 -4.14 -4.68
C LYS A 52 -5.15 -3.28 -3.45
N SER A 53 -4.55 -3.86 -2.41
CA SER A 53 -4.22 -3.13 -1.19
C SER A 53 -3.18 -2.04 -1.46
N THR A 54 -2.25 -2.26 -2.38
CA THR A 54 -1.30 -1.22 -2.82
C THR A 54 -2.02 -0.06 -3.50
N MET A 55 -2.97 -0.35 -4.39
CA MET A 55 -3.79 0.66 -5.08
C MET A 55 -4.57 1.52 -4.07
N LEU A 56 -5.20 0.89 -3.09
CA LEU A 56 -5.98 1.59 -2.08
C LEU A 56 -5.10 2.45 -1.17
N LYS A 57 -3.92 1.98 -0.76
CA LYS A 57 -2.94 2.77 0.00
C LYS A 57 -2.39 3.96 -0.78
N VAL A 58 -2.20 3.81 -2.09
CA VAL A 58 -1.76 4.89 -2.96
C VAL A 58 -2.85 5.94 -3.14
N ILE A 59 -4.11 5.51 -3.31
CA ILE A 59 -5.27 6.40 -3.39
C ILE A 59 -5.48 7.15 -2.07
N SER A 60 -5.33 6.47 -0.93
CA SER A 60 -5.52 7.07 0.41
C SER A 60 -4.34 7.91 0.90
N GLY A 61 -3.27 8.05 0.12
CA GLY A 61 -2.09 8.84 0.52
C GLY A 61 -1.18 8.19 1.56
N VAL A 62 -1.45 6.94 1.97
CA VAL A 62 -0.59 6.17 2.90
C VAL A 62 0.73 5.78 2.25
N MET A 63 0.74 5.62 0.91
CA MET A 63 1.91 5.29 0.12
C MET A 63 2.00 6.19 -1.10
N TYR A 64 3.19 6.74 -1.39
CA TYR A 64 3.41 7.49 -2.62
C TYR A 64 3.60 6.54 -3.82
N PRO A 65 3.06 6.88 -5.01
CA PRO A 65 3.30 6.11 -6.20
C PRO A 65 4.77 6.19 -6.62
N SER A 66 5.36 5.08 -7.07
CA SER A 66 6.72 5.07 -7.63
C SER A 66 6.83 5.84 -8.96
N GLY A 67 5.70 6.15 -9.60
CA GLY A 67 5.61 6.95 -10.81
C GLY A 67 4.16 7.31 -11.14
N GLY A 68 3.96 8.37 -11.90
CA GLY A 68 2.63 8.95 -12.17
C GLY A 68 2.13 9.82 -11.01
N SER A 69 0.82 10.06 -10.96
CA SER A 69 0.20 10.94 -9.96
C SER A 69 -1.20 10.48 -9.59
N VAL A 70 -1.62 10.79 -8.36
CA VAL A 70 -3.00 10.66 -7.90
C VAL A 70 -3.48 12.04 -7.47
N ALA A 71 -4.66 12.44 -7.93
CA ALA A 71 -5.31 13.68 -7.55
C ALA A 71 -6.67 13.36 -6.94
N VAL A 72 -6.95 13.95 -5.78
CA VAL A 72 -8.19 13.74 -5.02
C VAL A 72 -8.72 15.13 -4.66
N ASN A 73 -10.02 15.34 -4.90
CA ASN A 73 -10.70 16.56 -4.50
C ASN A 73 -11.63 16.22 -3.32
N GLY A 74 -11.18 16.54 -2.10
CA GLY A 74 -11.82 16.18 -0.84
C GLY A 74 -10.94 15.27 0.02
N GLU A 75 -11.52 14.72 1.08
CA GLU A 75 -10.84 13.85 2.03
C GLU A 75 -11.17 12.37 1.77
N ILE A 76 -10.21 11.49 2.04
CA ILE A 76 -10.38 10.04 1.95
C ILE A 76 -10.27 9.47 3.35
N ALA A 77 -11.30 8.72 3.77
CA ALA A 77 -11.27 7.93 5.00
C ALA A 77 -11.01 6.44 4.64
N PRO A 78 -9.75 5.96 4.69
CA PRO A 78 -9.43 4.58 4.33
C PRO A 78 -9.87 3.60 5.41
N MET A 79 -10.95 2.85 5.18
CA MET A 79 -11.45 1.88 6.16
C MET A 79 -10.56 0.63 6.35
N ILE A 80 -9.73 0.30 5.37
CA ILE A 80 -8.92 -0.94 5.37
C ILE A 80 -7.86 -0.93 6.48
N GLU A 81 -7.41 0.24 6.91
CA GLU A 81 -6.40 0.37 7.97
C GLU A 81 -7.00 0.70 9.34
N LEU A 82 -8.31 0.93 9.46
CA LEU A 82 -8.94 1.27 10.75
C LEU A 82 -8.75 0.16 11.80
N GLY A 83 -8.64 -1.11 11.39
CA GLY A 83 -8.31 -2.20 12.30
C GLY A 83 -6.91 -2.12 12.93
N ALA A 84 -6.00 -1.34 12.35
CA ALA A 84 -4.67 -1.07 12.89
C ALA A 84 -4.58 0.27 13.67
N GLY A 85 -5.62 1.12 13.59
CA GLY A 85 -5.70 2.41 14.27
C GLY A 85 -6.41 2.37 15.61
N PHE A 86 -6.92 1.21 16.03
CA PHE A 86 -7.49 1.03 17.36
C PHE A 86 -6.42 0.72 18.38
N ASP A 87 -6.47 1.45 19.49
CA ASP A 87 -5.68 1.14 20.67
C ASP A 87 -6.51 0.20 21.57
N MET A 88 -5.96 -0.98 21.85
CA MET A 88 -6.64 -2.03 22.62
C MET A 88 -6.72 -1.71 24.11
N ASP A 89 -5.94 -0.75 24.60
CA ASP A 89 -6.00 -0.25 25.98
C ASP A 89 -7.08 0.84 26.15
N LEU A 90 -7.64 1.35 25.05
CA LEU A 90 -8.70 2.36 25.04
C LEU A 90 -10.10 1.74 24.91
N THR A 91 -11.09 2.40 25.52
CA THR A 91 -12.50 2.07 25.32
C THR A 91 -12.93 2.36 23.88
N ALA A 92 -14.05 1.76 23.47
CA ALA A 92 -14.64 2.02 22.15
C ALA A 92 -14.92 3.53 21.92
N ARG A 93 -15.35 4.25 22.96
CA ARG A 93 -15.61 5.69 22.88
C ARG A 93 -14.32 6.46 22.59
N GLU A 94 -13.26 6.19 23.34
CA GLU A 94 -11.96 6.86 23.17
C GLU A 94 -11.36 6.57 21.79
N ASN A 95 -11.49 5.32 21.31
CA ASN A 95 -11.11 4.94 19.96
C ASN A 95 -11.90 5.70 18.88
N ILE A 96 -13.20 5.97 19.08
CA ILE A 96 -13.99 6.80 18.15
C ILE A 96 -13.45 8.23 18.10
N PHE A 97 -13.16 8.84 19.25
CA PHE A 97 -12.58 10.19 19.30
C PHE A 97 -11.19 10.25 18.67
N LEU A 98 -10.32 9.29 18.99
CA LEU A 98 -8.97 9.22 18.45
C LEU A 98 -8.98 9.09 16.93
N ASN A 99 -9.78 8.16 16.39
CA ASN A 99 -9.87 7.97 14.94
C ASN A 99 -10.55 9.16 14.26
N GLY A 100 -11.52 9.82 14.90
CA GLY A 100 -12.11 11.08 14.42
C GLY A 100 -11.04 12.16 14.24
N ALA A 101 -10.25 12.41 15.29
CA ALA A 101 -9.18 13.41 15.27
C ALA A 101 -8.12 13.12 14.20
N VAL A 102 -7.71 11.85 14.04
CA VAL A 102 -6.75 11.44 12.99
C VAL A 102 -7.30 11.68 11.58
N LEU A 103 -8.61 11.60 11.40
CA LEU A 103 -9.29 11.89 10.13
C LEU A 103 -9.59 13.38 9.93
N GLY A 104 -9.25 14.24 10.89
CA GLY A 104 -9.52 15.69 10.80
C GLY A 104 -10.90 16.10 11.31
N HIS A 105 -11.54 15.28 12.15
CA HIS A 105 -12.80 15.59 12.82
C HIS A 105 -12.55 15.82 14.32
N ASP A 106 -12.66 17.08 14.76
CA ASP A 106 -12.55 17.49 16.17
C ASP A 106 -13.89 17.41 16.92
#